data_AF-F7KTJ6-F1
#
_entry.id   AF-F7KTJ6-F1
#
_cell.length_a   1.000
_cell.length_b   1.000
_cell.length_c   1.000
_cell.angle_alpha   90.00
_cell.angle_beta   90.00
_cell.angle_gamma   90.00
#
_symmetry.space_group_name_H-M   'P 1'
#
loop_
_entity.id
_entity.type
_entity.pdbx_description
1 polymer ?
#
loop_
_entity_poly.entity_id
_entity_poly.type
_entity_poly.pdbx_seq_one_letter_code
_entity_poly.pdbx_strand_id
1 'polypeptide(L)'
;MSLWKFGTFEQEIDFTDADFMDALEEAQEQLVIQSKETPKVGKKSDIIRAQVDCFAQFFDHIFGPETSEKMYEGRVSLELAIQSAESFSRFGEQEGRRMDQNYSKYYVNANRNTQQRQGGQKGQHHNR
;
A
#
# COMPACT_ATOMS: atom_id res chain seq x y z
N MET A 1 -4.21 2.90 -14.37
CA MET A 1 -3.70 1.53 -14.52
C MET A 1 -2.24 1.54 -14.95
N SER A 2 -1.41 0.76 -14.25
CA SER A 2 0.01 0.55 -14.54
C SER A 2 0.36 -0.92 -14.29
N LEU A 3 1.26 -1.49 -15.11
CA LEU A 3 1.69 -2.88 -14.99
C LEU A 3 2.77 -3.03 -13.93
N TRP A 4 2.50 -3.81 -12.88
CA TRP A 4 3.51 -4.23 -11.91
C TRP A 4 4.02 -5.62 -12.26
N LYS A 5 5.33 -5.87 -12.03
CA LYS A 5 5.99 -7.15 -12.30
C LYS A 5 6.91 -7.53 -11.15
N PHE A 6 6.88 -8.81 -10.78
CA PHE A 6 7.85 -9.41 -9.88
C PHE A 6 8.10 -10.87 -10.26
N GLY A 7 9.36 -11.20 -10.59
CA GLY A 7 9.69 -12.52 -11.14
C GLY A 7 8.90 -12.79 -12.44
N THR A 8 8.15 -13.89 -12.46
CA THR A 8 7.25 -14.27 -13.56
C THR A 8 5.81 -13.78 -13.39
N PHE A 9 5.48 -13.17 -12.24
CA PHE A 9 4.16 -12.62 -11.99
C PHE A 9 4.06 -11.20 -12.54
N GLU A 10 2.96 -10.91 -13.23
CA GLU A 10 2.61 -9.59 -13.73
C GLU A 10 1.12 -9.33 -13.54
N GLN A 11 0.79 -8.11 -13.11
CA GLN A 11 -0.59 -7.70 -12.89
C GLN A 11 -0.75 -6.21 -13.22
N GLU A 12 -1.81 -5.89 -13.95
CA GLU A 12 -2.20 -4.50 -14.16
C GLU A 12 -2.97 -4.02 -12.92
N ILE A 13 -2.54 -2.87 -12.39
CA ILE A 13 -3.03 -2.34 -11.12
C ILE A 13 -3.58 -0.94 -11.34
N ASP A 14 -4.75 -0.67 -10.77
CA ASP A 14 -5.36 0.65 -10.78
C ASP A 14 -5.53 1.20 -9.35
N PHE A 15 -4.64 2.09 -8.94
CA PHE A 15 -4.75 2.75 -7.63
C PHE A 15 -5.90 3.78 -7.56
N THR A 16 -6.71 3.90 -8.62
CA THR A 16 -7.96 4.66 -8.63
C THR A 16 -9.21 3.78 -8.56
N ASP A 17 -9.05 2.46 -8.60
CA ASP A 17 -10.14 1.51 -8.39
C ASP A 17 -10.40 1.36 -6.88
N ALA A 18 -11.63 1.65 -6.47
CA ALA A 18 -12.02 1.62 -5.07
C ALA A 18 -11.98 0.18 -4.51
N ASP A 19 -12.38 -0.82 -5.28
CA ASP A 19 -12.40 -2.21 -4.81
C ASP A 19 -10.97 -2.72 -4.59
N PHE A 20 -10.02 -2.29 -5.45
CA PHE A 20 -8.61 -2.60 -5.26
C PHE A 20 -8.02 -1.87 -4.04
N MET A 21 -8.37 -0.59 -3.84
CA MET A 21 -7.89 0.19 -2.70
C MET A 21 -8.41 -0.37 -1.37
N ASP A 22 -9.69 -0.74 -1.30
CA ASP A 22 -10.28 -1.37 -0.11
C ASP A 22 -9.54 -2.68 0.22
N ALA A 23 -9.32 -3.56 -0.77
CA ALA A 23 -8.57 -4.81 -0.56
C ALA A 23 -7.10 -4.56 -0.15
N LEU A 24 -6.46 -3.53 -0.70
CA LEU A 24 -5.10 -3.14 -0.34
C LEU A 24 -5.02 -2.64 1.11
N GLU A 25 -5.95 -1.78 1.53
CA GLU A 25 -6.04 -1.26 2.90
C GLU A 25 -6.29 -2.39 3.91
N GLU A 26 -7.25 -3.28 3.62
CA GLU A 26 -7.51 -4.47 4.44
C GLU A 26 -6.27 -5.38 4.56
N ALA A 27 -5.56 -5.63 3.46
CA ALA A 27 -4.33 -6.43 3.46
C ALA A 27 -3.22 -5.78 4.30
N GLN A 28 -3.07 -4.45 4.23
CA GLN A 28 -2.09 -3.72 5.03
C GLN A 28 -2.40 -3.81 6.53
N GLU A 29 -3.67 -3.67 6.91
CA GLU A 29 -4.09 -3.84 8.31
C GLU A 29 -3.80 -5.25 8.82
N GLN A 30 -4.15 -6.27 8.04
CA GLN A 30 -3.87 -7.67 8.37
C GLN A 30 -2.37 -7.93 8.50
N LEU A 31 -1.55 -7.41 7.59
CA LEU A 31 -0.09 -7.54 7.65
C LEU A 31 0.48 -6.92 8.94
N VAL A 32 -0.04 -5.76 9.37
CA VAL A 32 0.37 -5.14 10.64
C VAL A 32 0.00 -6.01 11.83
N ILE A 33 -1.18 -6.65 11.84
CA ILE A 33 -1.60 -7.56 12.92
C ILE A 33 -0.70 -8.80 12.94
N GLN A 34 -0.54 -9.48 11.80
CA GLN A 34 0.23 -10.72 11.68
C GLN A 34 1.72 -10.52 12.00
N SER A 35 2.30 -9.38 11.61
CA SER A 35 3.70 -9.06 11.93
C SER A 35 3.95 -8.94 13.43
N LYS A 36 2.95 -8.55 14.22
CA LYS A 36 3.03 -8.50 15.69
C LYS A 36 2.93 -9.89 16.32
N GLU A 37 2.13 -10.78 15.71
CA GLU A 37 1.91 -12.16 16.16
C GLU A 37 3.03 -13.11 15.73
N THR A 38 3.84 -12.71 14.75
CA THR A 38 4.95 -13.50 14.21
C THR A 38 5.95 -13.88 15.32
N PRO A 39 6.29 -15.17 15.46
CA PRO A 39 7.28 -15.63 16.45
C PRO A 39 8.64 -14.95 16.29
N LYS A 40 9.20 -14.46 17.39
CA LYS A 40 10.54 -13.82 17.43
C LYS A 40 11.64 -14.70 18.03
N VAL A 41 11.26 -15.86 18.56
CA VAL A 41 12.16 -16.79 19.26
C VAL A 41 11.87 -18.22 18.82
N GLY A 42 12.84 -19.10 18.99
CA GLY A 42 12.75 -20.50 18.59
C GLY A 42 13.60 -20.82 17.37
N LYS A 43 13.19 -21.83 16.61
CA LYS A 43 13.95 -22.32 15.45
C LYS A 43 13.91 -21.27 14.33
N LYS A 44 15.08 -20.90 13.82
CA LYS A 44 15.23 -19.89 12.74
C LYS A 44 14.35 -20.20 11.52
N SER A 45 14.24 -21.48 11.13
CA SER A 45 13.39 -21.86 10.00
C SER A 45 11.92 -21.54 10.20
N ASP A 46 11.43 -21.65 11.44
CA ASP A 46 10.00 -21.49 11.73
C ASP A 46 9.66 -20.01 11.82
N ILE A 47 10.59 -19.20 12.33
CA ILE A 47 10.54 -17.73 12.25
C ILE A 47 10.51 -17.27 10.79
N ILE A 48 11.39 -17.80 9.94
CA ILE A 48 11.43 -17.47 8.52
C ILE A 48 10.12 -17.85 7.82
N ARG A 49 9.58 -19.05 8.06
CA ARG A 49 8.29 -19.46 7.48
C ARG A 49 7.17 -18.51 7.88
N ALA A 50 7.06 -18.20 9.18
CA ALA A 50 6.04 -17.28 9.65
C ALA A 50 6.16 -15.87 9.03
N GLN A 51 7.37 -15.36 8.84
CA GLN A 51 7.59 -14.07 8.18
C GLN A 51 7.22 -14.12 6.69
N VAL A 52 7.61 -15.18 5.97
CA VAL A 52 7.23 -15.36 4.55
C VAL A 52 5.73 -15.49 4.41
N ASP A 53 5.07 -16.24 5.29
CA ASP A 53 3.61 -16.44 5.27
C ASP A 53 2.85 -15.12 5.42
N CYS A 54 3.34 -14.18 6.24
CA CYS A 54 2.73 -12.84 6.36
C CYS A 54 2.71 -12.11 5.01
N PHE A 55 3.84 -12.10 4.29
CA PHE A 55 3.91 -11.46 2.97
C PHE A 55 3.14 -12.25 1.91
N ALA A 56 3.13 -13.59 1.98
CA ALA A 56 2.37 -14.43 1.08
C ALA A 56 0.87 -14.13 1.18
N GLN A 57 0.33 -14.08 2.40
CA GLN A 57 -1.08 -13.76 2.64
C GLN A 57 -1.43 -12.34 2.19
N PHE A 58 -0.54 -11.37 2.37
CA PHE A 58 -0.72 -10.02 1.84
C PHE A 58 -0.94 -10.03 0.32
N PHE A 59 -0.05 -10.69 -0.44
CA PHE A 59 -0.15 -10.76 -1.90
C PHE A 59 -1.33 -11.62 -2.38
N ASP A 60 -1.63 -12.71 -1.70
CA ASP A 60 -2.77 -13.58 -2.01
C ASP A 60 -4.11 -12.90 -1.73
N HIS A 61 -4.16 -11.98 -0.76
CA HIS A 61 -5.36 -11.19 -0.49
C HIS A 61 -5.65 -10.21 -1.63
N ILE A 62 -4.65 -9.42 -2.05
CA ILE A 62 -4.85 -8.34 -3.03
C ILE A 62 -4.95 -8.82 -4.48
N PHE A 63 -4.30 -9.94 -4.83
CA PHE A 63 -4.26 -10.45 -6.20
C PHE A 63 -4.96 -11.81 -6.37
N GLY A 64 -5.47 -12.37 -5.28
CA GLY A 64 -6.16 -13.64 -5.24
C GLY A 64 -5.24 -14.83 -4.88
N PRO A 65 -5.84 -15.97 -4.52
CA PRO A 65 -5.12 -17.13 -4.00
C PRO A 65 -4.01 -17.63 -4.93
N GLU A 66 -2.96 -18.20 -4.34
CA GLU A 66 -1.80 -18.78 -5.04
C GLU A 66 -0.95 -17.78 -5.84
N THR A 67 -1.14 -16.47 -5.62
CA THR A 67 -0.28 -15.44 -6.20
C THR A 67 1.14 -15.53 -5.63
N SER A 68 1.25 -15.71 -4.32
CA SER A 68 2.51 -15.87 -3.61
C SER A 68 3.33 -17.06 -4.12
N GLU A 69 2.66 -18.19 -4.41
CA GLU A 69 3.27 -19.38 -5.00
C GLU A 69 3.92 -19.07 -6.36
N LYS A 70 3.22 -18.30 -7.22
CA LYS A 70 3.74 -17.86 -8.52
C LYS A 70 4.89 -16.87 -8.37
N MET A 71 4.79 -15.93 -7.41
CA MET A 71 5.81 -14.91 -7.18
C MET A 71 7.11 -15.51 -6.61
N TYR A 72 6.99 -16.53 -5.75
CA TYR A 72 8.13 -17.13 -5.05
C TYR A 72 8.61 -18.43 -5.70
N GLU A 73 7.91 -18.93 -6.72
CA GLU A 73 8.20 -20.18 -7.43
C GLU A 73 8.26 -21.37 -6.46
N GLY A 74 7.30 -21.46 -5.53
CA GLY A 74 7.22 -22.52 -4.52
C GLY A 74 8.28 -22.45 -3.41
N ARG A 75 9.05 -21.37 -3.33
CA ARG A 75 10.12 -21.21 -2.34
C ARG A 75 9.62 -20.45 -1.10
N VAL A 76 9.98 -20.96 0.07
CA VAL A 76 9.84 -20.23 1.33
C VAL A 76 11.11 -19.42 1.60
N SER A 77 11.25 -18.29 0.90
CA SER A 77 12.41 -17.41 0.96
C SER A 77 12.06 -16.04 1.51
N LEU A 78 12.63 -15.69 2.67
CA LEU A 78 12.45 -14.37 3.27
C LEU A 78 13.01 -13.25 2.37
N GLU A 79 14.07 -13.52 1.64
CA GLU A 79 14.65 -12.54 0.70
C GLU A 79 13.66 -12.21 -0.43
N LEU A 80 13.03 -13.22 -1.03
CA LEU A 80 12.02 -12.99 -2.08
C LEU A 80 10.81 -12.23 -1.53
N ALA A 81 10.38 -12.56 -0.32
CA ALA A 81 9.25 -11.89 0.34
C ALA A 81 9.54 -10.41 0.65
N ILE A 82 10.77 -10.08 1.07
CA ILE A 82 11.17 -8.69 1.30
C ILE A 82 11.29 -7.94 -0.04
N GLN A 83 11.93 -8.56 -1.04
CA GLN A 83 12.10 -7.94 -2.35
C GLN A 83 10.77 -7.67 -3.06
N SER A 84 9.80 -8.57 -2.94
CA SER A 84 8.46 -8.36 -3.50
C SER A 84 7.74 -7.21 -2.81
N ALA A 85 7.78 -7.15 -1.48
CA ALA A 85 7.18 -6.07 -0.70
C ALA A 85 7.83 -4.70 -1.01
N GLU A 86 9.16 -4.65 -1.10
CA GLU A 86 9.88 -3.42 -1.49
C GLU A 86 9.58 -2.99 -2.92
N SER A 87 9.54 -3.94 -3.86
CA SER A 87 9.19 -3.67 -5.26
C SER A 87 7.78 -3.09 -5.37
N PHE A 88 6.82 -3.70 -4.66
CA PHE A 88 5.43 -3.27 -4.64
C PHE A 88 5.26 -1.89 -4.00
N SER A 89 5.92 -1.65 -2.87
CA SER A 89 5.91 -0.35 -2.19
C SER A 89 6.43 0.77 -3.09
N ARG A 90 7.60 0.56 -3.74
CA ARG A 90 8.17 1.53 -4.70
C ARG A 90 7.26 1.78 -5.89
N PHE A 91 6.52 0.76 -6.34
CA PHE A 91 5.55 0.90 -7.41
C PHE A 91 4.36 1.76 -6.97
N GLY A 92 3.79 1.50 -5.78
CA GLY A 92 2.73 2.32 -5.19
C GLY A 92 3.13 3.78 -5.01
N GLU A 93 4.35 4.06 -4.53
CA GLU A 93 4.87 5.44 -4.43
C GLU A 93 4.97 6.15 -5.79
N GLN A 94 5.41 5.44 -6.83
CA GLN A 94 5.50 5.99 -8.18
C GLN A 94 4.12 6.31 -8.74
N GLU A 95 3.16 5.42 -8.54
CA GLU A 95 1.77 5.62 -8.95
C GLU A 95 1.11 6.77 -8.17
N GLY A 96 1.36 6.88 -6.86
CA GLY A 96 0.95 8.03 -6.05
C GLY A 96 1.45 9.36 -6.63
N ARG A 97 2.75 9.46 -6.93
CA ARG A 97 3.33 10.65 -7.58
C ARG A 97 2.71 10.93 -8.95
N ARG A 98 2.48 9.88 -9.76
CA ARG A 98 1.83 10.00 -11.08
C ARG A 98 0.40 10.52 -10.95
N MET A 99 -0.34 10.05 -9.95
CA MET A 99 -1.71 10.50 -9.67
C MET A 99 -1.76 11.95 -9.19
N ASP A 100 -0.87 12.34 -8.28
CA ASP A 100 -0.77 13.73 -7.83
C ASP A 100 -0.49 14.69 -9.00
N GLN A 101 0.40 14.30 -9.91
CA GLN A 101 0.72 15.12 -11.09
C GLN A 101 -0.44 15.21 -12.08
N ASN A 102 -1.13 14.10 -12.35
CA ASN A 102 -2.13 14.02 -13.42
C ASN A 102 -3.54 14.42 -12.96
N TYR A 103 -3.88 14.14 -11.70
CA TYR A 103 -5.25 14.19 -11.19
C TYR A 103 -5.48 15.18 -10.04
N SER A 104 -4.44 15.81 -9.47
CA SER A 104 -4.60 16.81 -8.39
C SER A 104 -5.55 17.98 -8.72
N LYS A 105 -5.70 18.32 -10.01
CA LYS A 105 -6.64 19.36 -10.47
C LYS A 105 -8.11 18.91 -10.51
N TYR A 106 -8.35 17.59 -10.51
CA TYR A 106 -9.68 16.99 -10.54
C TYR A 106 -10.14 16.53 -9.14
N TYR A 107 -9.21 16.25 -8.24
CA TYR A 107 -9.56 15.97 -6.84
C TYR A 107 -10.07 17.24 -6.14
N VAL A 108 -11.27 17.13 -5.57
CA VAL A 108 -11.82 18.16 -4.69
C VAL A 108 -10.94 18.20 -3.44
N ASN A 109 -10.09 19.23 -3.35
CA ASN A 109 -9.34 19.50 -2.13
C ASN A 109 -10.34 19.84 -1.01
N ALA A 110 -10.66 18.87 -0.14
CA ALA A 110 -11.45 19.09 1.06
C ALA A 110 -10.83 20.21 1.96
N ASN A 111 -9.52 20.45 1.83
CA ASN A 111 -8.78 21.42 2.65
C ASN A 111 -8.57 22.82 2.04
N ARG A 112 -9.04 23.13 0.81
CA ARG A 112 -8.88 24.49 0.26
C ARG A 112 -9.81 25.53 0.89
N ASN A 113 -10.88 25.12 1.57
CA ASN A 113 -11.85 26.04 2.18
C ASN A 113 -11.50 26.50 3.61
N THR A 114 -10.50 25.91 4.26
CA THR A 114 -10.18 26.23 5.66
C THR A 114 -9.25 27.43 5.79
N GLN A 115 -8.33 27.64 4.83
CA GLN A 115 -7.39 28.78 4.86
C GLN A 115 -8.02 30.10 4.39
N GLN A 116 -9.02 30.08 3.51
CA GLN A 116 -9.67 31.33 3.07
C GLN A 116 -10.61 31.94 4.11
N ARG A 117 -11.13 31.15 5.06
CA ARG A 117 -12.01 31.65 6.13
C ARG A 117 -11.28 32.37 7.27
N GLN A 118 -9.98 32.16 7.46
CA GLN A 118 -9.20 32.85 8.50
C GLN A 118 -8.64 34.22 8.05
N GLY A 119 -8.64 34.51 6.74
CA GLY A 119 -8.19 35.79 6.20
C GLY A 119 -9.24 36.91 6.20
N GLY A 120 -10.52 36.57 6.40
CA GLY A 120 -11.65 37.51 6.24
C GLY A 120 -12.11 38.25 7.50
N GLN A 121 -11.57 37.93 8.69
CA GLN A 121 -11.94 38.59 9.95
C GLN A 121 -10.77 39.42 10.51
N LYS A 122 -10.20 40.32 9.71
CA LYS A 122 -9.35 41.41 10.22
C LYS A 122 -9.71 42.70 9.48
N GLY A 123 -10.90 43.22 9.76
CA GLY A 123 -11.35 44.45 9.11
C GLY A 123 -12.72 44.91 9.58
N GLN A 124 -12.88 45.18 10.88
CA GLN A 124 -13.93 46.07 11.38
C GLN A 124 -13.64 46.50 12.82
N HIS A 125 -12.72 47.45 12.95
CA HIS A 125 -12.77 48.43 14.04
C HIS A 125 -12.62 49.79 13.36
N HIS A 126 -13.74 50.49 13.20
CA HIS A 126 -13.76 51.91 12.87
C HIS A 126 -14.69 52.61 13.87
N ASN A 127 -14.06 53.49 14.64
CA ASN A 127 -14.57 54.60 15.45
C ASN A 127 -16.08 54.82 15.50
N ARG A 128 -16.59 54.92 16.74
CA ARG A 128 -17.16 56.17 17.25
C ARG A 128 -17.05 56.25 18.77
#